data_AF-A0A653AQ73-F1
#
_entry.id   AF-A0A653AQ73-F1
#
_cell.length_a   1.000
_cell.length_b   1.000
_cell.length_c   1.000
_cell.angle_alpha   90.00
_cell.angle_beta   90.00
_cell.angle_gamma   90.00
#
_symmetry.space_group_name_H-M   'P 1'
#
loop_
_entity.id
_entity.type
_entity.pdbx_description
1 polymer ?
#
loop_
_entity_poly.entity_id
_entity_poly.type
_entity_poly.pdbx_seq_one_letter_code
_entity_poly.pdbx_strand_id
1 'polypeptide(L)'
;MNKRKIAAIVAAAVTINFSVSSIEALASRMSKAKEELASTAEPILDKEDIENASELVSEQGVQATTEAAATITEIETEPIMETTGAAVTATISKFDLLNSSNIGAYNEVFKMDNSNIESITSNGGNYNNNSSIENAIDGNFTTHWETKKKNQPEFTNEVVFKLNEETTLNRIVYAARQSSAKGKGFAKELEIYGSLTDGEDDFTLVSSGEYKGSTGDVVEIKFNPTKFKRIKFVFKKADNDWASASEFMFYKEDELSDKMDRLFTDDTMSEVSEEFNSIEDINALEEEVKNHPLYSDF
;
A
#
# COMPACT_ATOMS: atom_id res chain seq x y z
N MET A 1 12.48 -39.92 2.62
CA MET A 1 11.66 -38.69 2.47
C MET A 1 11.01 -38.75 1.09
N ASN A 2 9.69 -38.91 1.02
CA ASN A 2 9.00 -39.45 -0.16
C ASN A 2 8.72 -38.37 -1.23
N LYS A 3 9.19 -38.60 -2.46
CA LYS A 3 8.98 -37.73 -3.65
C LYS A 3 7.49 -37.41 -3.92
N ARG A 4 6.57 -38.21 -3.36
CA ARG A 4 5.12 -38.00 -3.43
C ARG A 4 4.58 -36.81 -2.62
N LYS A 5 5.25 -36.41 -1.52
CA LYS A 5 4.84 -35.18 -0.77
C LYS A 5 5.27 -33.89 -1.48
N ILE A 6 6.37 -33.92 -2.23
CA ILE A 6 6.87 -32.76 -3.00
C ILE A 6 5.98 -32.52 -4.24
N ALA A 7 5.52 -33.58 -4.92
CA ALA A 7 4.60 -33.43 -6.06
C ALA A 7 3.22 -32.86 -5.65
N ALA A 8 2.71 -33.19 -4.46
CA ALA A 8 1.44 -32.64 -3.97
C ALA A 8 1.54 -31.15 -3.59
N ILE A 9 2.69 -30.69 -3.11
CA ILE A 9 2.91 -29.28 -2.76
C ILE A 9 3.20 -28.44 -4.02
N VAL A 10 3.93 -28.99 -5.01
CA VAL A 10 4.23 -28.29 -6.27
C VAL A 10 3.00 -28.22 -7.20
N ALA A 11 2.08 -29.19 -7.14
CA ALA A 11 0.81 -29.14 -7.88
C ALA A 11 -0.25 -28.21 -7.24
N ALA A 12 -0.11 -27.88 -5.95
CA ALA A 12 -0.91 -26.81 -5.32
C ALA A 12 -0.39 -25.40 -5.64
N ALA A 13 0.89 -25.28 -6.01
CA ALA A 13 1.54 -24.00 -6.32
C ALA A 13 1.49 -23.60 -7.81
N VAL A 14 1.05 -24.49 -8.70
CA VAL A 14 0.89 -24.18 -10.12
C VAL A 14 -0.58 -24.31 -10.47
N THR A 15 -1.21 -23.17 -10.78
CA THR A 15 -2.58 -22.96 -11.28
C THR A 15 -3.68 -22.58 -10.26
N ILE A 16 -3.42 -21.62 -9.39
CA ILE A 16 -4.45 -20.61 -9.05
C ILE A 16 -3.82 -19.22 -9.19
N ASN A 17 -3.50 -18.88 -10.43
CA ASN A 17 -3.54 -17.50 -10.86
C ASN A 17 -4.68 -17.47 -11.88
N PHE A 18 -5.80 -16.79 -11.60
CA PHE A 18 -6.71 -16.14 -12.55
C PHE A 18 -7.98 -15.67 -11.81
N SER A 19 -8.23 -14.37 -11.95
CA SER A 19 -9.36 -13.57 -11.51
C SER A 19 -10.73 -14.23 -11.72
N VAL A 20 -11.54 -14.27 -10.66
CA VAL A 20 -12.98 -14.56 -10.75
C VAL A 20 -13.71 -13.58 -9.83
N SER A 21 -14.68 -12.86 -10.38
CA SER A 21 -15.34 -11.69 -9.75
C SER A 21 -16.47 -12.05 -8.75
N SER A 22 -16.68 -13.32 -8.41
CA SER A 22 -17.65 -13.72 -7.37
C SER A 22 -17.43 -15.12 -6.80
N ILE A 23 -17.80 -15.30 -5.53
CA ILE A 23 -17.72 -16.55 -4.75
C ILE A 23 -18.51 -17.70 -5.39
N GLU A 24 -19.64 -17.40 -6.05
CA GLU A 24 -20.49 -18.39 -6.72
C GLU A 24 -19.79 -19.06 -7.91
N ALA A 25 -18.97 -18.30 -8.65
CA ALA A 25 -18.20 -18.82 -9.78
C ALA A 25 -17.00 -19.68 -9.32
N LEU A 26 -16.48 -19.45 -8.11
CA LEU A 26 -15.47 -20.29 -7.48
C LEU A 26 -16.07 -21.64 -7.04
N ALA A 27 -17.24 -21.61 -6.37
CA ALA A 27 -17.94 -22.81 -5.91
C ALA A 27 -18.35 -23.74 -7.07
N SER A 28 -18.88 -23.17 -8.15
CA SER A 28 -19.23 -23.90 -9.37
C SER A 28 -18.01 -24.60 -10.00
N ARG A 29 -16.85 -23.93 -10.02
CA ARG A 29 -15.62 -24.48 -10.61
C ARG A 29 -14.92 -25.50 -9.71
N MET A 30 -14.97 -25.35 -8.39
CA MET A 30 -14.52 -26.38 -7.45
C MET A 30 -15.35 -27.65 -7.58
N SER A 31 -16.67 -27.52 -7.78
CA SER A 31 -17.54 -28.67 -8.03
C SER A 31 -17.15 -29.40 -9.33
N LYS A 32 -16.81 -28.66 -10.39
CA LYS A 32 -16.39 -29.23 -11.67
C LYS A 32 -15.02 -29.92 -11.60
N ALA A 33 -14.08 -29.34 -10.86
CA ALA A 33 -12.76 -29.96 -10.62
C ALA A 33 -12.89 -31.27 -9.80
N LYS A 34 -13.84 -31.33 -8.87
CA LYS A 34 -14.14 -32.56 -8.10
C LYS A 34 -14.71 -33.67 -9.00
N GLU A 35 -15.54 -33.34 -9.99
CA GLU A 35 -16.04 -34.29 -10.99
C GLU A 35 -14.95 -34.79 -11.95
N GLU A 36 -14.05 -33.92 -12.41
CA GLU A 36 -12.94 -34.32 -13.29
C GLU A 36 -11.93 -35.23 -12.58
N LEU A 37 -11.66 -34.99 -11.30
CA LEU A 37 -10.86 -35.88 -10.43
C LEU A 37 -11.51 -37.25 -10.20
N ALA A 38 -12.84 -37.31 -10.14
CA ALA A 38 -13.57 -38.57 -10.02
C ALA A 38 -13.56 -39.39 -11.32
N SER A 39 -13.50 -38.73 -12.49
CA SER A 39 -13.53 -39.41 -13.80
C SER A 39 -12.19 -40.04 -14.24
N THR A 40 -11.08 -39.69 -13.58
CA THR A 40 -9.73 -40.15 -13.94
C THR A 40 -9.23 -41.33 -13.10
N ALA A 41 -10.05 -41.84 -12.19
CA ALA A 41 -9.71 -42.96 -11.33
C ALA A 41 -10.68 -44.13 -11.53
N GLU A 42 -10.32 -45.13 -12.33
CA GLU A 42 -10.84 -46.49 -12.19
C GLU A 42 -9.80 -47.54 -12.64
N PRO A 43 -9.84 -48.79 -12.13
CA PRO A 43 -10.48 -49.27 -10.90
C PRO A 43 -9.58 -50.26 -10.12
N ILE A 44 -9.31 -50.03 -8.84
CA ILE A 44 -9.01 -51.13 -7.91
C ILE A 44 -9.59 -50.71 -6.57
N LEU A 45 -10.74 -51.27 -6.20
CA LEU A 45 -11.22 -51.55 -4.83
C LEU A 45 -12.67 -52.07 -4.97
N ASP A 46 -12.96 -53.22 -4.35
CA ASP A 46 -14.28 -53.86 -4.40
C ASP A 46 -15.31 -53.09 -3.54
N LYS A 47 -16.58 -53.13 -3.96
CA LYS A 47 -17.68 -52.30 -3.41
C LYS A 47 -17.96 -52.45 -1.91
N GLU A 48 -17.47 -53.50 -1.28
CA GLU A 48 -17.70 -53.81 0.14
C GLU A 48 -16.77 -53.01 1.08
N ASP A 49 -15.61 -52.55 0.59
CA ASP A 49 -14.65 -51.74 1.36
C ASP A 49 -15.02 -50.24 1.43
N ILE A 50 -15.89 -49.77 0.52
CA ILE A 50 -16.35 -48.37 0.47
C ILE A 50 -17.49 -48.13 1.47
N GLU A 51 -18.35 -49.12 1.71
CA GLU A 51 -19.50 -49.00 2.62
C GLU A 51 -19.07 -48.99 4.09
N ASN A 52 -18.10 -49.82 4.49
CA ASN A 52 -17.57 -49.83 5.86
C ASN A 52 -16.71 -48.60 6.20
N ALA A 53 -16.10 -47.93 5.20
CA ALA A 53 -15.37 -46.68 5.41
C ALA A 53 -16.31 -45.48 5.61
N SER A 54 -17.53 -45.54 5.08
CA SER A 54 -18.55 -44.49 5.25
C SER A 54 -19.10 -44.43 6.69
N GLU A 55 -19.24 -45.57 7.35
CA GLU A 55 -19.89 -45.66 8.68
C GLU A 55 -18.93 -45.28 9.83
N LEU A 56 -17.63 -45.52 9.67
CA LEU A 56 -16.59 -45.08 10.63
C LEU A 56 -16.30 -43.57 10.60
N VAL A 57 -16.61 -42.89 9.49
CA VAL A 57 -16.36 -41.45 9.33
C VAL A 57 -17.50 -40.61 9.94
N SER A 58 -18.71 -41.15 10.08
CA SER A 58 -19.85 -40.42 10.66
C SER A 58 -19.81 -40.29 12.18
N GLU A 59 -19.24 -41.24 12.93
CA GLU A 59 -19.26 -41.18 14.41
C GLU A 59 -18.07 -40.43 15.01
N GLN A 60 -16.87 -40.49 14.40
CA GLN A 60 -15.70 -39.74 14.90
C GLN A 60 -15.58 -38.32 14.35
N GLY A 61 -16.31 -37.98 13.28
CA GLY A 61 -16.30 -36.63 12.69
C GLY A 61 -17.12 -35.59 13.45
N VAL A 62 -18.14 -36.01 14.22
CA VAL A 62 -19.04 -35.07 14.90
C VAL A 62 -18.49 -34.61 16.25
N GLN A 63 -17.73 -35.45 16.95
CA GLN A 63 -17.22 -35.12 18.29
C GLN A 63 -16.01 -34.15 18.27
N ALA A 64 -15.26 -34.12 17.16
CA ALA A 64 -14.16 -33.15 16.97
C ALA A 64 -14.65 -31.75 16.51
N THR A 65 -15.89 -31.64 16.02
CA THR A 65 -16.44 -30.36 15.54
C THR A 65 -17.06 -29.48 16.62
N THR A 66 -17.40 -30.03 17.79
CA THR A 66 -18.00 -29.24 18.88
C THR A 66 -16.98 -28.68 19.88
N GLU A 67 -15.78 -29.26 20.01
CA GLU A 67 -14.72 -28.69 20.86
C GLU A 67 -13.88 -27.62 20.13
N ALA A 68 -13.68 -27.73 18.82
CA ALA A 68 -12.99 -26.68 18.04
C ALA A 68 -13.83 -25.40 17.89
N ALA A 69 -15.17 -25.50 17.98
CA ALA A 69 -16.07 -24.35 17.90
C ALA A 69 -16.16 -23.53 19.20
N ALA A 70 -15.71 -24.08 20.34
CA ALA A 70 -15.76 -23.39 21.64
C ALA A 70 -14.49 -22.60 21.98
N THR A 71 -13.43 -22.69 21.16
CA THR A 71 -12.13 -22.02 21.41
C THR A 71 -11.77 -20.97 20.35
N ILE A 72 -12.75 -20.49 19.58
CA ILE A 72 -12.54 -19.45 18.54
C ILE A 72 -13.32 -18.15 18.87
N THR A 73 -13.85 -18.01 20.08
CA THR A 73 -14.62 -16.82 20.51
C THR A 73 -13.79 -15.76 21.25
N GLU A 74 -12.46 -15.74 21.11
CA GLU A 74 -11.61 -14.75 21.79
C GLU A 74 -10.32 -14.44 21.01
N ILE A 75 -10.43 -14.18 19.71
CA ILE A 75 -9.38 -13.47 18.97
C ILE A 75 -10.04 -12.25 18.35
N GLU A 76 -9.74 -11.07 18.90
CA GLU A 76 -10.05 -9.79 18.27
C GLU A 76 -9.52 -9.83 16.83
N THR A 77 -10.45 -9.74 15.89
CA THR A 77 -10.17 -9.77 14.47
C THR A 77 -9.73 -8.37 14.05
N GLU A 78 -8.43 -8.13 14.07
CA GLU A 78 -7.82 -7.09 13.22
C GLU A 78 -8.25 -7.38 11.76
N PRO A 79 -8.71 -6.37 11.00
CA PRO A 79 -9.22 -6.59 9.65
C PRO A 79 -8.08 -7.07 8.75
N ILE A 80 -8.19 -8.30 8.27
CA ILE A 80 -7.27 -8.87 7.30
C ILE A 80 -7.60 -8.21 5.96
N MET A 81 -6.85 -7.15 5.60
CA MET A 81 -6.97 -6.47 4.32
C MET A 81 -6.59 -7.45 3.20
N GLU A 82 -7.60 -7.97 2.51
CA GLU A 82 -7.46 -8.84 1.35
C GLU A 82 -6.83 -8.06 0.19
N THR A 83 -5.50 -8.10 0.08
CA THR A 83 -4.75 -7.53 -1.06
C THR A 83 -5.04 -8.37 -2.30
N THR A 84 -6.06 -7.97 -3.05
CA THR A 84 -6.25 -8.35 -4.44
C THR A 84 -5.31 -7.48 -5.30
N GLY A 85 -4.41 -8.13 -6.04
CA GLY A 85 -3.32 -7.50 -6.80
C GLY A 85 -3.74 -6.73 -8.06
N ALA A 86 -4.56 -5.69 -7.90
CA ALA A 86 -4.60 -4.58 -8.83
C ALA A 86 -3.71 -3.46 -8.28
N ALA A 87 -2.78 -2.94 -9.09
CA ALA A 87 -2.00 -1.76 -8.71
C ALA A 87 -2.96 -0.62 -8.38
N VAL A 88 -3.01 -0.20 -7.11
CA VAL A 88 -3.83 0.92 -6.69
C VAL A 88 -3.18 2.19 -7.22
N THR A 89 -3.95 3.00 -7.96
CA THR A 89 -3.47 4.30 -8.43
C THR A 89 -3.46 5.27 -7.25
N ALA A 90 -2.32 5.91 -6.99
CA ALA A 90 -2.21 6.94 -5.96
C ALA A 90 -3.04 8.16 -6.37
N THR A 91 -3.68 8.79 -5.39
CA THR A 91 -4.19 10.15 -5.57
C THR A 91 -3.03 11.10 -5.39
N ILE A 92 -2.79 11.97 -6.39
CA ILE A 92 -1.71 12.96 -6.32
C ILE A 92 -2.31 14.35 -6.47
N SER A 93 -2.14 15.18 -5.46
CA SER A 93 -2.65 16.54 -5.38
C SER A 93 -1.57 17.48 -4.85
N LYS A 94 -1.81 18.78 -4.97
CA LYS A 94 -0.92 19.78 -4.39
C LYS A 94 -1.03 19.75 -2.86
N PHE A 95 0.11 19.76 -2.17
CA PHE A 95 0.15 19.79 -0.71
C PHE A 95 0.07 21.24 -0.21
N ASP A 96 -1.15 21.77 -0.16
CA ASP A 96 -1.39 23.17 0.26
C ASP A 96 -1.16 23.39 1.76
N LEU A 97 -1.22 22.33 2.57
CA LEU A 97 -1.02 22.38 4.03
C LEU A 97 0.36 22.91 4.43
N LEU A 98 1.37 22.82 3.54
CA LEU A 98 2.71 23.34 3.82
C LEU A 98 2.73 24.82 4.22
N ASN A 99 1.76 25.61 3.74
CA ASN A 99 1.65 27.04 4.04
C ASN A 99 0.69 27.35 5.21
N SER A 100 0.06 26.34 5.81
CA SER A 100 -0.87 26.52 6.94
C SER A 100 -0.11 26.92 8.21
N SER A 101 -0.74 27.73 9.07
CA SER A 101 -0.23 27.98 10.42
C SER A 101 -0.23 26.71 11.29
N ASN A 102 -1.06 25.72 10.95
CA ASN A 102 -1.22 24.48 11.71
C ASN A 102 -0.24 23.37 11.28
N ILE A 103 0.60 23.59 10.25
CA ILE A 103 1.53 22.57 9.73
C ILE A 103 2.47 22.00 10.81
N GLY A 104 2.89 22.82 11.78
CA GLY A 104 3.72 22.37 12.89
C GLY A 104 3.01 21.31 13.73
N ALA A 105 1.81 21.63 14.22
CA ALA A 105 0.99 20.71 15.02
C ALA A 105 0.55 19.47 14.22
N TYR A 106 0.26 19.64 12.92
CA TYR A 106 -0.04 18.51 12.04
C TYR A 106 1.13 17.54 11.92
N ASN A 107 2.34 18.08 11.70
CA ASN A 107 3.55 17.28 11.56
C ASN A 107 3.90 16.54 12.85
N GLU A 108 3.66 17.14 14.02
CA GLU A 108 3.89 16.49 15.32
C GLU A 108 3.08 15.20 15.49
N VAL A 109 1.90 15.10 14.86
CA VAL A 109 1.01 13.93 14.97
C VAL A 109 1.23 12.94 13.82
N PHE A 110 1.25 13.43 12.59
CA PHE A 110 1.14 12.56 11.40
C PHE A 110 2.43 12.37 10.62
N LYS A 111 3.37 13.32 10.68
CA LYS A 111 4.63 13.18 9.94
C LYS A 111 5.53 12.18 10.65
N MET A 112 6.09 11.23 9.91
CA MET A 112 7.15 10.38 10.41
C MET A 112 8.40 11.22 10.66
N ASP A 113 9.01 11.07 11.84
CA ASP A 113 10.27 11.72 12.17
C ASP A 113 11.40 11.23 11.26
N ASN A 114 12.17 12.16 10.68
CA ASN A 114 13.28 11.82 9.78
C ASN A 114 14.38 11.00 10.48
N SER A 115 14.47 11.04 11.81
CA SER A 115 15.37 10.17 12.59
C SER A 115 15.03 8.67 12.46
N ASN A 116 13.81 8.32 12.01
CA ASN A 116 13.47 6.94 11.67
C ASN A 116 14.02 6.52 10.30
N ILE A 117 14.61 7.42 9.51
CA ILE A 117 15.28 7.06 8.26
C ILE A 117 16.71 6.62 8.61
N GLU A 118 17.00 5.33 8.49
CA GLU A 118 18.34 4.75 8.70
C GLU A 118 19.29 5.15 7.57
N SER A 119 18.82 5.10 6.32
CA SER A 119 19.61 5.51 5.16
C SER A 119 18.74 5.83 3.95
N ILE A 120 19.31 6.61 3.04
CA ILE A 120 18.77 6.92 1.72
C ILE A 120 19.83 6.64 0.64
N THR A 121 19.42 6.02 -0.46
CA THR A 121 20.31 5.72 -1.60
C THR A 121 19.63 6.01 -2.92
N SER A 122 20.41 6.28 -3.96
CA SER A 122 19.91 6.39 -5.34
C SER A 122 20.76 5.56 -6.28
N ASN A 123 20.13 5.00 -7.32
CA ASN A 123 20.85 4.26 -8.36
C ASN A 123 21.53 5.18 -9.40
N GLY A 124 21.22 6.48 -9.38
CA GLY A 124 21.70 7.49 -10.33
C GLY A 124 22.88 8.32 -9.85
N GLY A 125 23.29 8.20 -8.58
CA GLY A 125 24.34 9.01 -7.98
C GLY A 125 23.98 10.49 -7.89
N ASN A 126 24.98 11.35 -7.62
CA ASN A 126 24.79 12.79 -7.41
C ASN A 126 25.35 13.60 -8.58
N TYR A 127 24.59 14.56 -9.09
CA TYR A 127 24.98 15.43 -10.20
C TYR A 127 26.28 16.20 -9.89
N ASN A 128 26.39 16.72 -8.67
CA ASN A 128 27.59 17.36 -8.13
C ASN A 128 27.61 17.23 -6.59
N ASN A 129 28.67 17.74 -5.95
CA ASN A 129 28.86 17.64 -4.49
C ASN A 129 27.81 18.39 -3.66
N ASN A 130 27.15 19.41 -4.22
CA ASN A 130 26.10 20.19 -3.56
C ASN A 130 24.70 19.63 -3.80
N SER A 131 24.58 18.56 -4.60
CA SER A 131 23.30 17.91 -4.94
C SER A 131 23.28 16.46 -4.43
N SER A 132 23.70 16.27 -3.19
CA SER A 132 23.77 14.96 -2.54
C SER A 132 22.38 14.38 -2.28
N ILE A 133 22.26 13.05 -2.28
CA ILE A 133 21.00 12.35 -1.96
C ILE A 133 20.45 12.70 -0.56
N GLU A 134 21.33 12.98 0.39
CA GLU A 134 20.95 13.38 1.76
C GLU A 134 20.15 14.69 1.80
N ASN A 135 20.34 15.57 0.81
CA ASN A 135 19.59 16.82 0.72
C ASN A 135 18.10 16.61 0.42
N ALA A 136 17.66 15.39 0.11
CA ALA A 136 16.26 15.09 -0.19
C ALA A 136 15.44 14.78 1.07
N ILE A 137 16.06 14.78 2.25
CA ILE A 137 15.44 14.49 3.56
C ILE A 137 16.01 15.39 4.66
N ASP A 138 16.58 16.54 4.29
CA ASP A 138 17.26 17.45 5.23
C ASP A 138 16.31 18.49 5.84
N GLY A 139 15.03 18.48 5.44
CA GLY A 139 14.01 19.41 5.91
C GLY A 139 14.12 20.80 5.27
N ASN A 140 14.95 20.97 4.23
CA ASN A 140 15.24 22.25 3.62
C ASN A 140 14.93 22.24 2.12
N PHE A 141 13.77 22.79 1.75
CA PHE A 141 13.37 22.91 0.35
C PHE A 141 14.33 23.73 -0.54
N THR A 142 15.27 24.49 0.01
CA THR A 142 16.24 25.26 -0.80
C THR A 142 17.42 24.42 -1.30
N THR A 143 17.74 23.33 -0.60
CA THR A 143 18.66 22.27 -1.02
C THR A 143 17.90 21.24 -1.86
N HIS A 144 18.64 20.39 -2.57
CA HIS A 144 18.08 19.29 -3.35
C HIS A 144 19.13 18.25 -3.69
N TRP A 145 18.67 17.02 -3.88
CA TRP A 145 19.33 16.00 -4.68
C TRP A 145 19.02 16.20 -6.17
N GLU A 146 20.00 15.94 -7.03
CA GLU A 146 19.80 15.79 -8.48
C GLU A 146 20.63 14.60 -8.95
N THR A 147 20.01 13.71 -9.73
CA THR A 147 20.69 12.53 -10.26
C THR A 147 21.89 12.89 -11.13
N LYS A 148 22.96 12.08 -11.09
CA LYS A 148 24.06 12.19 -12.06
C LYS A 148 23.71 11.57 -13.41
N LYS A 149 22.80 10.60 -13.43
CA LYS A 149 22.45 9.82 -14.62
C LYS A 149 20.98 10.05 -14.94
N LYS A 150 20.72 10.76 -16.04
CA LYS A 150 19.35 10.97 -16.54
C LYS A 150 18.64 9.64 -16.84
N ASN A 151 17.31 9.65 -16.72
CA ASN A 151 16.45 8.62 -17.28
C ASN A 151 16.70 8.44 -18.77
N GLN A 152 16.59 7.18 -19.22
CA GLN A 152 16.74 6.75 -20.61
C GLN A 152 16.19 5.32 -20.73
N PRO A 153 15.96 4.78 -21.94
CA PRO A 153 15.23 3.51 -22.08
C PRO A 153 15.75 2.33 -21.23
N GLU A 154 17.07 2.26 -21.00
CA GLU A 154 17.72 1.20 -20.22
C GLU A 154 18.05 1.61 -18.77
N PHE A 155 17.55 2.77 -18.31
CA PHE A 155 17.81 3.26 -16.96
C PHE A 155 16.73 4.20 -16.45
N THR A 156 16.11 3.83 -15.34
CA THR A 156 15.14 4.65 -14.61
C THR A 156 15.69 4.96 -13.23
N ASN A 157 15.67 6.24 -12.85
CA ASN A 157 16.10 6.65 -11.52
C ASN A 157 15.15 6.09 -10.45
N GLU A 158 15.74 5.60 -9.38
CA GLU A 158 15.03 5.20 -8.17
C GLU A 158 15.77 5.69 -6.93
N VAL A 159 15.02 5.95 -5.88
CA VAL A 159 15.52 6.28 -4.55
C VAL A 159 14.97 5.25 -3.57
N VAL A 160 15.85 4.72 -2.72
CA VAL A 160 15.49 3.72 -1.70
C VAL A 160 15.78 4.29 -0.32
N PHE A 161 14.78 4.25 0.53
CA PHE A 161 14.83 4.58 1.94
C PHE A 161 14.81 3.30 2.76
N LYS A 162 15.68 3.20 3.75
CA LYS A 162 15.62 2.17 4.78
C LYS A 162 15.23 2.81 6.10
N LEU A 163 14.24 2.26 6.79
CA LEU A 163 13.76 2.77 8.07
C LEU A 163 14.43 2.02 9.24
N ASN A 164 14.66 2.70 10.36
CA ASN A 164 15.13 2.06 11.60
C ASN A 164 14.05 1.11 12.14
N GLU A 165 12.80 1.56 12.15
CA GLU A 165 11.63 0.79 12.59
C GLU A 165 10.60 0.64 11.47
N GLU A 166 9.96 -0.53 11.42
CA GLU A 166 8.85 -0.74 10.50
C GLU A 166 7.72 0.24 10.79
N THR A 167 7.26 0.97 9.78
CA THR A 167 6.27 2.05 9.97
C THR A 167 5.15 1.93 8.96
N THR A 168 3.90 2.04 9.41
CA THR A 168 2.73 2.16 8.52
C THR A 168 2.58 3.60 8.07
N LEU A 169 2.58 3.79 6.75
CA LEU A 169 2.51 5.10 6.08
C LEU A 169 1.48 5.01 4.96
N ASN A 170 0.80 6.11 4.68
CA ASN A 170 -0.17 6.17 3.57
C ASN A 170 0.09 7.35 2.62
N ARG A 171 1.08 8.20 2.94
CA ARG A 171 1.36 9.43 2.19
C ARG A 171 2.84 9.72 2.08
N ILE A 172 3.23 10.22 0.91
CA ILE A 172 4.52 10.84 0.65
C ILE A 172 4.27 12.27 0.18
N VAL A 173 4.81 13.26 0.88
CA VAL A 173 4.92 14.61 0.36
C VAL A 173 6.26 14.77 -0.34
N TYR A 174 6.22 15.15 -1.60
CA TYR A 174 7.37 15.22 -2.49
C TYR A 174 7.46 16.60 -3.16
N ALA A 175 8.69 17.10 -3.27
CA ALA A 175 9.00 18.24 -4.10
C ALA A 175 10.24 17.96 -4.95
N ALA A 176 10.18 18.25 -6.23
CA ALA A 176 11.38 18.44 -7.04
C ALA A 176 12.18 19.65 -6.55
N ARG A 177 13.38 19.88 -7.11
CA ARG A 177 14.19 21.06 -6.76
C ARG A 177 13.37 22.35 -6.76
N GLN A 178 13.45 23.14 -5.69
CA GLN A 178 12.72 24.41 -5.59
C GLN A 178 13.57 25.65 -5.87
N SER A 179 14.90 25.50 -5.92
CA SER A 179 15.84 26.60 -6.17
C SER A 179 16.42 26.57 -7.59
N SER A 180 16.73 27.76 -8.13
CA SER A 180 17.33 28.05 -9.45
C SER A 180 16.59 27.55 -10.69
N ALA A 181 16.43 26.23 -10.85
CA ALA A 181 15.68 25.60 -11.94
C ALA A 181 14.47 24.86 -11.38
N LYS A 182 13.57 25.61 -10.73
CA LYS A 182 12.41 25.09 -10.00
C LYS A 182 11.62 24.09 -10.86
N GLY A 183 11.38 22.90 -10.31
CA GLY A 183 10.59 21.84 -10.92
C GLY A 183 11.31 20.93 -11.91
N LYS A 184 12.54 21.25 -12.32
CA LYS A 184 13.32 20.32 -13.16
C LYS A 184 13.56 19.02 -12.39
N GLY A 185 13.30 17.88 -13.01
CA GLY A 185 13.47 16.56 -12.39
C GLY A 185 12.25 16.03 -11.65
N PHE A 186 11.13 16.76 -11.67
CA PHE A 186 9.89 16.34 -11.04
C PHE A 186 9.40 14.98 -11.56
N ALA A 187 9.00 14.08 -10.66
CA ALA A 187 8.39 12.80 -10.99
C ALA A 187 6.97 12.99 -11.55
N LYS A 188 6.85 13.16 -12.87
CA LYS A 188 5.56 13.28 -13.57
C LYS A 188 4.76 11.98 -13.53
N GLU A 189 5.47 10.86 -13.65
CA GLU A 189 4.94 9.51 -13.47
C GLU A 189 5.86 8.80 -12.46
N LEU A 190 5.27 8.06 -11.52
CA LEU A 190 5.98 7.42 -10.42
C LEU A 190 5.41 6.05 -10.07
N GLU A 191 6.25 5.23 -9.44
CA GLU A 191 5.85 4.01 -8.74
C GLU A 191 6.43 4.02 -7.32
N ILE A 192 5.68 3.49 -6.37
CA ILE A 192 6.07 3.29 -4.98
C ILE A 192 6.07 1.79 -4.73
N TYR A 193 7.17 1.29 -4.19
CA TYR A 193 7.33 -0.08 -3.77
C TYR A 193 7.69 -0.15 -2.29
N GLY A 194 7.28 -1.25 -1.65
CA GLY A 194 7.57 -1.54 -0.24
C GLY A 194 8.28 -2.88 -0.06
N SER A 195 9.04 -2.99 1.03
CA SER A 195 9.56 -4.25 1.54
C SER A 195 9.60 -4.21 3.07
N LEU A 196 9.46 -5.38 3.69
CA LEU A 196 9.57 -5.60 5.14
C LEU A 196 10.91 -6.21 5.56
N THR A 197 11.79 -6.57 4.62
CA THR A 197 13.11 -7.13 4.93
C THR A 197 14.20 -6.06 4.81
N ASP A 198 15.42 -6.33 5.30
CA ASP A 198 16.50 -5.35 5.36
C ASP A 198 17.39 -5.26 4.11
N GLY A 199 17.39 -6.27 3.23
CA GLY A 199 18.43 -6.36 2.19
C GLY A 199 18.17 -7.29 1.01
N GLU A 200 17.01 -7.93 0.93
CA GLU A 200 16.65 -8.72 -0.26
C GLU A 200 16.07 -7.79 -1.35
N ASP A 201 16.21 -8.12 -2.63
CA ASP A 201 15.49 -7.42 -3.70
C ASP A 201 14.08 -8.02 -3.84
N ASP A 202 13.26 -7.77 -2.83
CA ASP A 202 11.92 -8.34 -2.60
C ASP A 202 10.82 -7.26 -2.59
N PHE A 203 11.11 -6.11 -3.21
CA PHE A 203 10.18 -4.99 -3.29
C PHE A 203 8.89 -5.38 -4.04
N THR A 204 7.74 -5.10 -3.44
CA THR A 204 6.42 -5.27 -4.05
C THR A 204 5.81 -3.92 -4.39
N LEU A 205 5.09 -3.84 -5.51
CA LEU A 205 4.43 -2.60 -5.93
C LEU A 205 3.31 -2.26 -4.94
N VAL A 206 3.37 -1.06 -4.37
CA VAL A 206 2.34 -0.53 -3.48
C VAL A 206 1.38 0.33 -4.27
N SER A 207 1.92 1.27 -5.06
CA SER A 207 1.09 2.20 -5.83
C SER A 207 1.84 2.79 -7.02
N SER A 208 1.11 3.34 -7.97
CA SER A 208 1.65 4.10 -9.10
C SER A 208 0.78 5.33 -9.34
N GLY A 209 1.32 6.37 -9.96
CA GLY A 209 0.54 7.56 -10.24
C GLY A 209 1.18 8.51 -11.25
N GLU A 210 0.36 9.43 -11.75
CA GLU A 210 0.76 10.51 -12.65
C GLU A 210 0.25 11.85 -12.07
N TYR A 211 1.11 12.85 -12.02
CA TYR A 211 0.71 14.22 -11.67
C TYR A 211 0.79 15.12 -12.90
N LYS A 212 -0.37 15.72 -13.25
CA LYS A 212 -0.53 16.58 -14.42
C LYS A 212 -0.46 18.08 -14.10
N GLY A 213 -0.29 18.43 -12.82
CA GLY A 213 -0.11 19.81 -12.38
C GLY A 213 1.28 20.36 -12.67
N SER A 214 1.68 21.41 -11.94
CA SER A 214 2.96 22.08 -12.16
C SER A 214 4.11 21.26 -11.58
N THR A 215 5.21 21.12 -12.33
CA THR A 215 6.41 20.43 -11.82
C THR A 215 7.10 21.18 -10.68
N GLY A 216 6.75 22.45 -10.46
CA GLY A 216 7.22 23.24 -9.33
C GLY A 216 6.37 23.10 -8.07
N ASP A 217 5.28 22.34 -8.09
CA ASP A 217 4.45 22.13 -6.91
C ASP A 217 5.15 21.25 -5.88
N VAL A 218 4.77 21.42 -4.63
CA VAL A 218 4.94 20.39 -3.59
C VAL A 218 3.66 19.57 -3.62
N VAL A 219 3.79 18.26 -3.78
CA VAL A 219 2.64 17.36 -3.95
C VAL A 219 2.53 16.38 -2.80
N GLU A 220 1.31 16.02 -2.45
CA GLU A 220 1.00 14.85 -1.63
C GLU A 220 0.67 13.69 -2.57
N ILE A 221 1.25 12.53 -2.30
CA ILE A 221 0.99 11.28 -3.00
C ILE A 221 0.36 10.35 -1.97
N LYS A 222 -0.95 10.16 -2.04
CA LYS A 222 -1.75 9.35 -1.12
C LYS A 222 -2.04 7.97 -1.72
N PHE A 223 -1.80 6.94 -0.93
CA PHE A 223 -1.99 5.53 -1.27
C PHE A 223 -2.56 4.78 -0.05
N ASN A 224 -2.92 3.51 -0.21
CA ASN A 224 -3.45 2.72 0.90
C ASN A 224 -2.41 2.59 2.02
N PRO A 225 -2.80 2.69 3.31
CA PRO A 225 -1.90 2.48 4.44
C PRO A 225 -1.11 1.17 4.29
N THR A 226 0.21 1.30 4.29
CA THR A 226 1.12 0.18 4.02
C THR A 226 2.25 0.20 5.03
N LYS A 227 2.63 -0.97 5.56
CA LYS A 227 3.77 -1.11 6.47
C LYS A 227 5.07 -1.23 5.66
N PHE A 228 6.10 -0.47 6.05
CA PHE A 228 7.39 -0.43 5.37
C PHE A 228 8.55 -0.65 6.33
N LYS A 229 9.52 -1.48 5.94
CA LYS A 229 10.91 -1.43 6.41
C LYS A 229 11.80 -0.68 5.42
N ARG A 230 11.52 -0.86 4.12
CA ARG A 230 12.15 -0.12 3.02
C ARG A 230 11.09 0.41 2.06
N ILE A 231 11.35 1.61 1.55
CA ILE A 231 10.50 2.30 0.57
C ILE A 231 11.36 2.53 -0.67
N LYS A 232 10.85 2.17 -1.85
CA LYS A 232 11.49 2.49 -3.13
C LYS A 232 10.58 3.39 -3.94
N PHE A 233 11.06 4.57 -4.26
CA PHE A 233 10.39 5.55 -5.11
C PHE A 233 11.04 5.56 -6.50
N VAL A 234 10.27 5.23 -7.53
CA VAL A 234 10.76 5.14 -8.91
C VAL A 234 10.26 6.34 -9.71
N PHE A 235 11.20 7.08 -10.29
CA PHE A 235 10.91 8.20 -11.19
C PHE A 235 10.62 7.67 -12.59
N LYS A 236 9.45 7.04 -12.82
CA LYS A 236 9.11 6.46 -14.13
C LYS A 236 9.24 7.47 -15.26
N LYS A 237 8.86 8.72 -14.99
CA LYS A 237 9.11 9.85 -15.88
C LYS A 237 9.49 11.07 -15.07
N ALA A 238 10.76 11.46 -15.16
CA ALA A 238 11.25 12.71 -14.59
C ALA A 238 11.14 13.85 -15.60
N ASP A 239 10.75 15.04 -15.16
CA ASP A 239 10.82 16.24 -15.97
C ASP A 239 12.26 16.49 -16.44
N ASN A 240 12.45 16.62 -17.77
CA ASN A 240 13.77 16.70 -18.41
C ASN A 240 14.70 15.51 -18.13
N ASP A 241 14.17 14.35 -17.72
CA ASP A 241 14.88 13.10 -17.41
C ASP A 241 15.88 13.18 -16.23
N TRP A 242 16.15 14.37 -15.68
CA TRP A 242 17.10 14.59 -14.58
C TRP A 242 16.37 14.55 -13.24
N ALA A 243 15.98 13.35 -12.78
CA ALA A 243 15.30 13.14 -11.49
C ALA A 243 15.93 13.99 -10.36
N SER A 244 15.09 14.69 -9.63
CA SER A 244 15.50 15.55 -8.52
C SER A 244 14.51 15.50 -7.37
N ALA A 245 14.98 15.83 -6.18
CA ALA A 245 14.16 15.95 -4.99
C ALA A 245 14.74 17.03 -4.08
N SER A 246 13.94 18.06 -3.78
CA SER A 246 14.22 18.93 -2.65
C SER A 246 13.85 18.25 -1.35
N GLU A 247 12.69 17.60 -1.28
CA GLU A 247 12.27 16.90 -0.06
C GLU A 247 11.39 15.69 -0.39
N PHE A 248 11.55 14.66 0.43
CA PHE A 248 10.61 13.58 0.67
C PHE A 248 10.24 13.58 2.15
N MET A 249 8.94 13.65 2.43
CA MET A 249 8.40 13.55 3.78
C MET A 249 7.34 12.45 3.80
N PHE A 250 7.32 11.65 4.86
CA PHE A 250 6.44 10.49 4.97
C PHE A 250 5.41 10.75 6.06
N TYR A 251 4.15 10.42 5.80
CA TYR A 251 3.06 10.63 6.74
C TYR A 251 2.28 9.34 6.98
N LYS A 252 1.85 9.18 8.24
CA LYS A 252 0.88 8.18 8.67
C LYS A 252 -0.51 8.54 8.17
N GLU A 253 -1.43 7.60 8.28
CA GLU A 253 -2.84 7.85 7.99
C GLU A 253 -3.45 8.90 8.91
N ASP A 254 -4.37 9.68 8.35
CA ASP A 254 -5.20 10.66 9.03
C ASP A 254 -6.66 10.33 8.72
N GLU A 255 -7.21 9.39 9.48
CA GLU A 255 -8.57 8.86 9.26
C GLU A 255 -9.64 9.95 9.38
N LEU A 256 -9.39 10.99 10.20
CA LEU A 256 -10.35 12.07 10.41
C LEU A 256 -10.38 13.02 9.22
N SER A 257 -9.23 13.40 8.67
CA SER A 257 -9.22 14.12 7.38
C SER A 257 -9.87 13.29 6.28
N ASP A 258 -9.65 11.98 6.26
CA ASP A 258 -10.28 11.10 5.27
C ASP A 258 -11.81 11.05 5.41
N LYS A 259 -12.36 11.11 6.63
CA LYS A 259 -13.79 11.26 6.87
C LYS A 259 -14.29 12.63 6.40
N MET A 260 -13.57 13.71 6.71
CA MET A 260 -13.92 15.07 6.28
C MET A 260 -13.96 15.20 4.75
N ASP A 261 -13.03 14.55 4.03
CA ASP A 261 -13.01 14.50 2.56
C ASP A 261 -14.27 13.85 1.97
N ARG A 262 -14.97 13.00 2.74
CA ARG A 262 -16.22 12.32 2.35
C ARG A 262 -17.47 12.94 2.97
N LEU A 263 -17.35 14.10 3.62
CA LEU A 263 -18.49 14.75 4.25
C LEU A 263 -19.59 15.08 3.23
N PHE A 264 -19.20 15.47 2.03
CA PHE A 264 -20.11 15.73 0.91
C PHE A 264 -20.02 14.65 -0.15
N THR A 265 -21.06 14.54 -0.98
CA THR A 265 -21.12 13.57 -2.08
C THR A 265 -20.11 13.90 -3.20
N ASP A 266 -19.77 15.18 -3.36
CA ASP A 266 -18.79 15.67 -4.32
C ASP A 266 -18.20 17.05 -3.91
N ASP A 267 -17.24 17.53 -4.70
CA ASP A 267 -16.52 18.80 -4.51
C ASP A 267 -17.42 20.05 -4.58
N THR A 268 -18.69 19.94 -5.02
CA THR A 268 -19.62 21.08 -5.00
C THR A 268 -20.12 21.40 -3.59
N MET A 269 -19.98 20.44 -2.67
CA MET A 269 -20.44 20.55 -1.29
C MET A 269 -21.94 20.89 -1.16
N SER A 270 -22.74 20.47 -2.15
CA SER A 270 -24.17 20.80 -2.21
C SER A 270 -25.06 19.78 -1.51
N GLU A 271 -24.56 18.57 -1.25
CA GLU A 271 -25.27 17.47 -0.61
C GLU A 271 -24.32 16.71 0.33
N VAL A 272 -24.76 16.48 1.57
CA VAL A 272 -24.03 15.69 2.57
C VAL A 272 -24.11 14.21 2.20
N SER A 273 -23.02 13.47 2.39
CA SER A 273 -22.98 12.05 2.04
C SER A 273 -23.87 11.20 2.96
N GLU A 274 -24.24 10.01 2.50
CA GLU A 274 -25.10 9.09 3.28
C GLU A 274 -24.50 8.71 4.63
N GLU A 275 -23.17 8.72 4.76
CA GLU A 275 -22.43 8.43 6.01
C GLU A 275 -22.72 9.47 7.10
N PHE A 276 -23.05 10.70 6.72
CA PHE A 276 -23.21 11.83 7.65
C PHE A 276 -24.57 12.55 7.49
N ASN A 277 -25.58 11.90 6.89
CA ASN A 277 -26.84 12.55 6.52
C ASN A 277 -27.84 12.77 7.67
N SER A 278 -27.41 12.59 8.92
CA SER A 278 -28.20 12.87 10.13
C SER A 278 -27.51 13.88 11.05
N ILE A 279 -28.30 14.57 11.89
CA ILE A 279 -27.76 15.52 12.87
C ILE A 279 -26.89 14.78 13.89
N GLU A 280 -27.29 13.57 14.27
CA GLU A 280 -26.57 12.71 15.19
C GLU A 280 -25.18 12.35 14.65
N ASP A 281 -25.06 11.98 13.37
CA ASP A 281 -23.78 11.62 12.75
C ASP A 281 -22.87 12.84 12.59
N ILE A 282 -23.43 14.01 12.24
CA ILE A 282 -22.66 15.27 12.17
C ILE A 282 -22.13 15.67 13.55
N ASN A 283 -22.95 15.58 14.59
CA ASN A 283 -22.51 15.90 15.96
C ASN A 283 -21.44 14.92 16.46
N ALA A 284 -21.54 13.64 16.07
CA ALA A 284 -20.53 12.65 16.40
C ALA A 284 -19.19 12.96 15.69
N LEU A 285 -19.23 13.28 14.39
CA LEU A 285 -18.05 13.71 13.65
C LEU A 285 -17.42 14.98 14.25
N GLU A 286 -18.24 15.99 14.60
CA GLU A 286 -17.76 17.21 15.26
C GLU A 286 -17.03 16.88 16.58
N GLU A 287 -17.55 15.95 17.39
CA GLU A 287 -16.87 15.52 18.62
C GLU A 287 -15.55 14.81 18.35
N GLU A 288 -15.49 13.93 17.34
CA GLU A 288 -14.26 13.21 16.96
C GLU A 288 -13.15 14.17 16.52
N VAL A 289 -13.48 15.21 15.75
CA VAL A 289 -12.49 16.12 15.19
C VAL A 289 -12.00 17.21 16.15
N LYS A 290 -12.62 17.40 17.32
CA LYS A 290 -12.28 18.50 18.26
C LYS A 290 -10.82 18.59 18.68
N ASN A 291 -10.14 17.45 18.76
CA ASN A 291 -8.73 17.39 19.14
C ASN A 291 -7.80 17.27 17.93
N HIS A 292 -8.34 17.31 16.71
CA HIS A 292 -7.55 17.21 15.50
C HIS A 292 -6.72 18.48 15.27
N PRO A 293 -5.45 18.40 14.84
CA PRO A 293 -4.61 19.57 14.58
C PRO A 293 -5.18 20.55 13.54
N LEU A 294 -6.06 20.07 12.65
CA LEU A 294 -6.75 20.88 11.64
C LEU A 294 -8.21 21.19 12.01
N TYR A 295 -8.62 21.03 13.27
CA TYR A 295 -10.01 21.25 13.69
C TYR A 295 -10.57 22.61 13.27
N SER A 296 -9.76 23.67 13.29
CA SER A 296 -10.21 25.01 12.85
C SER A 296 -10.46 25.15 11.35
N ASP A 297 -9.91 24.22 10.57
CA ASP A 297 -9.94 24.22 9.11
C ASP A 297 -11.05 23.31 8.56
N PHE A 298 -11.61 22.44 9.41
CA PHE A 298 -12.80 21.61 9.18
C PHE A 298 -14.09 22.39 9.43
#